data_AF-A0A383E2E1-F1
#
_entry.id   AF-A0A383E2E1-F1
#
_cell.length_a   1.000
_cell.length_b   1.000
_cell.length_c   1.000
_cell.angle_alpha   90.00
_cell.angle_beta   90.00
_cell.angle_gamma   90.00
#
_symmetry.space_group_name_H-M   'P 1'
#
loop_
_entity.id
_entity.type
_entity.pdbx_description
1 polymer ?
#
loop_
_entity_poly.entity_id
_entity_poly.type
_entity_poly.pdbx_seq_one_letter_code
_entity_poly.pdbx_strand_id
1 'polypeptide(L)'
;PGGGQEITIGTTHTEGTAIVGEALPLHPHNAIIQIWLELGLVGLILFSALFFVLVMAIPNRRKESAACAISASVLTAGLVVSQLGFGFWQGWWLATLGVAAILTIASVGSPKINSPSTENP
;
A
#
# COMPACT_ATOMS: atom_id res chain seq x y z
N PRO A 1 -20.79 -16.52 -6.21
CA PRO A 1 -21.45 -15.19 -6.02
C PRO A 1 -20.54 -14.10 -6.60
N GLY A 2 -20.63 -13.93 -7.92
CA GLY A 2 -19.73 -13.10 -8.73
C GLY A 2 -20.47 -11.92 -9.34
N GLY A 3 -19.76 -10.79 -9.47
CA GLY A 3 -20.25 -9.48 -9.92
C GLY A 3 -20.63 -9.40 -11.40
N GLY A 4 -21.33 -10.41 -11.92
CA GLY A 4 -21.99 -10.39 -13.23
C GLY A 4 -23.51 -10.48 -13.12
N GLN A 5 -24.08 -10.32 -11.92
CA GLN A 5 -25.52 -10.28 -11.76
C GLN A 5 -26.00 -8.85 -11.95
N GLU A 6 -26.64 -8.58 -13.08
CA GLU A 6 -27.46 -7.39 -13.28
C GLU A 6 -28.59 -7.39 -12.25
N ILE A 7 -28.58 -6.42 -11.33
CA ILE A 7 -29.63 -6.28 -10.32
C ILE A 7 -30.51 -5.10 -10.74
N THR A 8 -31.81 -5.34 -10.83
CA THR A 8 -32.79 -4.29 -11.14
C THR A 8 -32.84 -3.29 -9.97
N ILE A 9 -32.29 -2.08 -10.16
CA ILE A 9 -32.17 -1.05 -9.10
C ILE A 9 -33.51 -0.31 -8.89
N GLY A 10 -34.41 -0.37 -9.87
CA GLY A 10 -35.78 0.10 -9.75
C GLY A 10 -36.53 0.07 -11.07
N THR A 11 -37.86 0.12 -10.98
CA THR A 11 -38.76 0.26 -12.12
C THR A 11 -39.31 1.69 -12.14
N THR A 12 -39.11 2.43 -13.22
CA THR A 12 -39.80 3.72 -13.39
C THR A 12 -41.27 3.44 -13.70
N HIS A 13 -42.17 4.08 -12.95
CA HIS A 13 -43.61 3.80 -12.96
C HIS A 13 -44.35 4.24 -14.25
N THR A 14 -43.64 4.76 -15.25
CA THR A 14 -44.25 5.39 -16.44
C THR A 14 -44.06 4.59 -17.73
N GLU A 15 -43.05 3.71 -17.86
CA GLU A 15 -42.82 2.95 -19.11
C GLU A 15 -42.39 1.48 -18.96
N GLY A 16 -42.31 0.92 -17.74
CA GLY A 16 -41.97 -0.51 -17.55
C GLY A 16 -40.53 -0.88 -17.94
N THR A 17 -39.69 0.10 -18.27
CA THR A 17 -38.27 -0.08 -18.55
C THR A 17 -37.51 -0.28 -17.24
N ALA A 18 -36.97 -1.48 -17.03
CA ALA A 18 -36.10 -1.77 -15.90
C ALA A 18 -34.79 -0.97 -16.03
N ILE A 19 -34.44 -0.18 -15.02
CA ILE A 19 -33.10 0.42 -14.96
C ILE A 19 -32.17 -0.66 -14.44
N VAL A 20 -31.43 -1.26 -15.36
CA VAL A 20 -30.43 -2.28 -15.05
C VAL A 20 -29.13 -1.59 -14.71
N GLY A 21 -28.68 -1.74 -13.47
CA GLY A 21 -27.36 -1.30 -13.02
C GLY A 21 -26.47 -2.51 -12.84
N GLU A 22 -25.23 -2.42 -13.31
CA GLU A 22 -24.20 -3.41 -13.04
C GLU A 22 -24.02 -3.51 -11.52
N ALA A 23 -24.18 -4.71 -10.93
CA ALA A 23 -23.84 -4.91 -9.54
C ALA A 23 -22.36 -4.62 -9.40
N LEU A 24 -22.04 -3.43 -8.90
CA LEU A 24 -20.70 -3.05 -8.46
C LEU A 24 -20.06 -4.30 -7.86
N PRO A 25 -19.00 -4.86 -8.47
CA PRO A 25 -18.33 -6.04 -7.92
C PRO A 25 -17.64 -5.63 -6.62
N LEU A 26 -18.41 -5.50 -5.55
CA LEU A 26 -17.94 -5.22 -4.22
C LEU A 26 -17.50 -6.58 -3.65
N HIS A 27 -16.36 -7.07 -4.13
CA HIS A 27 -15.53 -7.86 -3.23
C HIS A 27 -14.46 -6.91 -2.67
N PRO A 28 -14.58 -6.49 -1.39
CA PRO A 28 -13.57 -5.69 -0.71
C PRO A 28 -12.28 -6.50 -0.62
N HIS A 29 -11.30 -6.22 -1.49
CA HIS A 29 -10.03 -6.92 -1.44
C HIS A 29 -9.05 -6.19 -0.56
N ASN A 30 -9.07 -6.51 0.72
CA ASN A 30 -7.91 -6.28 1.54
C ASN A 30 -6.73 -7.10 0.94
N ALA A 31 -5.57 -6.48 0.75
CA ALA A 31 -4.39 -7.10 0.12
C ALA A 31 -4.06 -8.49 0.68
N ILE A 32 -4.25 -8.69 1.99
CA ILE A 32 -3.97 -9.97 2.65
C ILE A 32 -4.86 -11.09 2.10
N ILE A 33 -6.15 -10.83 1.94
CA ILE A 33 -7.08 -11.83 1.37
C ILE A 33 -6.71 -12.08 -0.09
N GLN A 34 -6.23 -11.06 -0.82
CA GLN A 34 -5.90 -11.19 -2.24
C GLN A 34 -4.70 -12.09 -2.45
N ILE A 35 -3.66 -11.82 -1.68
CA ILE A 35 -2.45 -12.62 -1.65
C ILE A 35 -2.80 -14.06 -1.24
N TRP A 36 -3.69 -14.24 -0.27
CA TRP A 36 -4.08 -15.57 0.18
C TRP A 36 -4.93 -16.35 -0.85
N LEU A 37 -5.86 -15.70 -1.56
CA LEU A 37 -6.66 -16.35 -2.60
C LEU A 37 -5.85 -16.69 -3.85
N GLU A 38 -4.93 -15.81 -4.24
CA GLU A 38 -4.15 -15.98 -5.48
C GLU A 38 -2.91 -16.86 -5.28
N LEU A 39 -2.21 -16.74 -4.14
CA LEU A 39 -0.94 -17.45 -3.87
C LEU A 39 -1.06 -18.49 -2.74
N GLY A 40 -2.22 -18.60 -2.08
CA GLY A 40 -2.43 -19.54 -0.99
C GLY A 40 -1.63 -19.20 0.27
N LEU A 41 -1.45 -20.21 1.13
CA LEU A 41 -0.68 -20.08 2.38
C LEU A 41 0.77 -19.65 2.14
N VAL A 42 1.36 -20.08 1.01
CA VAL A 42 2.75 -19.74 0.63
C VAL A 42 2.90 -18.24 0.42
N GLY A 43 1.97 -17.60 -0.29
CA GLY A 43 1.98 -16.16 -0.48
C GLY A 43 1.90 -15.38 0.82
N LEU A 44 1.06 -15.84 1.76
CA LEU A 44 0.92 -15.22 3.08
C LEU A 44 2.23 -15.29 3.88
N ILE A 45 2.89 -16.46 3.90
CA ILE A 45 4.18 -16.63 4.60
C ILE A 45 5.25 -15.71 3.99
N LEU A 46 5.34 -15.64 2.66
CA LEU A 46 6.30 -14.78 1.98
C LEU A 46 6.02 -13.29 2.25
N PHE A 47 4.76 -12.87 2.22
CA PHE A 47 4.37 -11.50 2.51
C PHE A 47 4.70 -11.12 3.97
N SER A 48 4.37 -12.00 4.93
CA SER A 48 4.73 -11.78 6.35
C SER A 48 6.24 -11.75 6.57
N ALA A 49 7.00 -12.63 5.91
CA ALA A 49 8.46 -12.62 5.99
C ALA A 49 9.05 -11.32 5.42
N LEU A 50 8.57 -10.86 4.25
CA LEU A 50 8.97 -9.60 3.67
C LEU A 50 8.66 -8.42 4.59
N PHE A 51 7.44 -8.37 5.13
CA PHE A 51 7.04 -7.32 6.07
C PHE A 51 7.91 -7.31 7.32
N PHE A 52 8.21 -8.49 7.89
CA PHE A 52 9.10 -8.61 9.04
C PHE A 52 10.51 -8.10 8.75
N VAL A 53 11.08 -8.44 7.59
CA VAL A 53 12.40 -7.93 7.16
C VAL A 53 12.38 -6.40 7.02
N LEU A 54 11.31 -5.82 6.45
CA LEU A 54 11.16 -4.37 6.33
C LEU A 54 11.10 -3.67 7.68
N VAL A 55 10.38 -4.24 8.65
CA VAL A 55 10.34 -3.71 10.03
C VAL A 55 11.72 -3.80 10.70
N MET A 56 12.44 -4.90 10.52
CA MET A 56 13.80 -5.06 11.05
C MET A 56 14.83 -4.12 10.39
N ALA A 57 14.57 -3.68 9.16
CA ALA A 57 15.40 -2.71 8.46
C ALA A 57 15.21 -1.26 8.96
N ILE A 58 14.18 -0.98 9.77
CA ILE A 58 13.96 0.35 10.33
C ILE A 58 15.12 0.72 11.28
N PRO A 59 15.80 1.86 11.08
CA PRO A 59 16.92 2.24 11.93
C PRO A 59 16.47 2.47 13.38
N ASN A 60 17.09 1.76 14.32
CA ASN A 60 16.67 1.72 15.73
C ASN A 60 17.56 2.58 16.66
N ARG A 61 18.22 3.62 16.14
CA ARG A 61 19.13 4.46 16.95
C ARG A 61 18.55 5.86 17.19
N ARG A 62 18.61 6.31 18.45
CA ARG A 62 18.21 7.67 18.88
C ARG A 62 18.83 8.82 18.06
N LYS A 63 19.99 8.60 17.41
CA LYS A 63 20.67 9.60 16.56
C LYS A 63 20.08 9.72 15.15
N GLU A 64 19.21 8.79 14.77
CA GLU A 64 18.61 8.61 13.44
C GLU A 64 17.07 8.73 13.53
N SER A 65 16.57 9.55 14.46
CA SER A 65 15.14 9.71 14.72
C SER A 65 14.33 10.08 13.46
N ALA A 66 14.89 10.93 12.60
CA ALA A 66 14.26 11.29 11.32
C ALA A 66 14.20 10.10 10.35
N ALA A 67 15.28 9.34 10.22
CA ALA A 67 15.33 8.16 9.36
C ALA A 67 14.38 7.05 9.83
N CYS A 68 14.28 6.84 11.15
CA CYS A 68 13.30 5.95 11.77
C CYS A 68 11.86 6.41 11.47
N ALA A 69 11.57 7.70 11.65
CA ALA A 69 10.23 8.25 11.38
C ALA A 69 9.83 8.14 9.89
N ILE A 70 10.76 8.43 8.97
CA ILE A 70 10.52 8.33 7.52
C ILE A 70 10.24 6.87 7.13
N SER A 71 11.11 5.94 7.52
CA SER A 71 10.93 4.52 7.18
C SER A 71 9.66 3.92 7.79
N ALA A 72 9.37 4.22 9.06
CA ALA A 72 8.14 3.74 9.72
C ALA A 72 6.87 4.34 9.11
N SER A 73 6.87 5.63 8.75
CA SER A 73 5.72 6.28 8.14
C SER A 73 5.44 5.75 6.73
N VAL A 74 6.47 5.56 5.90
CA VAL A 74 6.32 4.97 4.55
C VAL A 74 5.79 3.54 4.63
N LEU A 75 6.33 2.72 5.54
CA LEU A 75 5.87 1.34 5.73
C LEU A 75 4.40 1.30 6.19
N THR A 76 4.04 2.16 7.15
CA THR A 76 2.67 2.24 7.68
C THR A 76 1.70 2.74 6.61
N ALA A 77 2.05 3.80 5.89
CA ALA A 77 1.23 4.33 4.80
C ALA A 77 1.04 3.29 3.68
N GLY A 78 2.12 2.61 3.28
CA GLY A 78 2.08 1.54 2.29
C GLY A 78 1.15 0.40 2.70
N LEU A 79 1.21 -0.01 3.97
CA LEU A 79 0.31 -1.01 4.52
C LEU A 79 -1.15 -0.53 4.51
N VAL A 80 -1.43 0.66 5.05
CA VAL A 80 -2.80 1.22 5.08
C VAL A 80 -3.40 1.31 3.68
N VAL A 81 -2.66 1.84 2.70
CA VAL A 81 -3.14 1.95 1.32
C VAL A 81 -3.36 0.56 0.69
N SER A 82 -2.47 -0.41 0.96
CA SER A 82 -2.65 -1.79 0.51
C SER A 82 -3.94 -2.43 1.06
N GLN A 83 -4.31 -2.11 2.29
CA GLN A 83 -5.53 -2.65 2.91
C GLN A 83 -6.83 -2.00 2.38
N LEU A 84 -6.75 -0.77 1.85
CA LEU A 84 -7.88 0.01 1.36
C LEU A 84 -8.04 -0.05 -0.17
N GLY A 85 -7.01 -0.48 -0.89
CA GLY A 85 -6.99 -0.53 -2.35
C GLY A 85 -7.84 -1.65 -2.95
N PHE A 86 -8.30 -1.47 -4.17
CA PHE A 86 -9.12 -2.44 -4.91
C PHE A 86 -8.30 -3.55 -5.60
N GLY A 87 -6.97 -3.54 -5.49
CA GLY A 87 -6.11 -4.57 -6.07
C GLY A 87 -4.63 -4.40 -5.74
N PHE A 88 -3.98 -5.45 -5.24
CA PHE A 88 -2.56 -5.41 -4.87
C PHE A 88 -1.60 -5.41 -6.08
N TRP A 89 -1.98 -6.07 -7.18
CA TRP A 89 -1.11 -6.24 -8.36
C TRP A 89 -1.19 -5.11 -9.38
N GLN A 90 -1.79 -3.98 -9.01
CA GLN A 90 -1.91 -2.84 -9.91
C GLN A 90 -0.52 -2.28 -10.23
N GLY A 91 -0.18 -2.16 -11.52
CA GLY A 91 1.16 -1.74 -11.94
C GLY A 91 1.57 -0.37 -11.39
N TRP A 92 0.64 0.58 -11.33
CA TRP A 92 0.88 1.90 -10.75
C TRP A 92 1.15 1.85 -9.24
N TRP A 93 0.52 0.90 -8.53
CA TRP A 93 0.72 0.72 -7.10
C TRP A 93 2.11 0.15 -6.82
N LEU A 94 2.50 -0.90 -7.55
CA LEU A 94 3.85 -1.46 -7.45
C LEU A 94 4.93 -0.43 -7.81
N ALA A 95 4.69 0.41 -8.82
CA ALA A 95 5.59 1.51 -9.16
C ALA A 95 5.71 2.54 -8.03
N THR A 96 4.59 2.90 -7.39
CA THR A 96 4.56 3.83 -6.25
C THR A 96 5.33 3.29 -5.06
N LEU A 97 5.16 2.00 -4.71
CA LEU A 97 5.94 1.33 -3.67
C LEU A 97 7.44 1.34 -3.99
N GLY A 98 7.80 1.08 -5.26
CA GLY A 98 9.19 1.14 -5.72
C GLY A 98 9.81 2.53 -5.57
N VAL A 99 9.11 3.57 -6.02
CA VAL A 99 9.56 4.98 -5.86
C VAL A 99 9.68 5.35 -4.38
N ALA A 100 8.70 4.99 -3.55
CA ALA A 100 8.73 5.26 -2.12
C ALA A 100 9.92 4.57 -1.43
N ALA A 101 10.26 3.34 -1.81
CA ALA A 101 11.42 2.63 -1.31
C ALA A 101 12.73 3.35 -1.67
N ILE A 102 12.88 3.76 -2.94
CA ILE A 102 14.08 4.49 -3.42
C ILE A 102 14.25 5.81 -2.66
N LEU A 103 13.16 6.59 -2.53
CA LEU A 103 13.20 7.87 -1.81
C LEU A 103 13.51 7.69 -0.32
N THR A 104 12.99 6.63 0.30
CA THR A 104 13.29 6.30 1.70
C THR A 104 14.77 5.99 1.86
N ILE A 105 15.34 5.15 1.00
CA ILE A 105 16.78 4.80 1.03
C ILE A 105 17.64 6.05 0.82
N ALA A 106 17.30 6.90 -0.15
CA ALA A 106 18.03 8.14 -0.42
C ALA A 106 17.98 9.12 0.77
N SER A 107 16.83 9.23 1.43
CA SER A 107 16.63 10.13 2.57
C SER A 107 17.32 9.62 3.84
N VAL A 108 17.31 8.30 4.07
CA VAL A 108 17.97 7.67 5.22
C VAL A 108 19.49 7.61 5.05
N GLY A 109 19.98 7.40 3.83
CA GLY A 109 21.40 7.30 3.50
C GLY A 109 22.13 8.63 3.31
N SER A 110 21.43 9.77 3.35
CA SER A 110 22.03 11.09 3.15
C SER A 110 23.03 11.41 4.27
N PRO A 111 24.33 11.61 3.95
CA PRO A 111 25.33 12.02 4.93
C PRO A 111 24.92 13.36 5.53
N LYS A 112 25.04 13.52 6.86
CA LYS A 112 24.94 14.84 7.48
C LYS A 112 26.04 15.71 6.85
N ILE A 113 25.64 16.68 6.03
CA ILE A 113 26.56 17.69 5.52
C ILE A 113 27.04 18.46 6.75
N ASN A 114 28.26 18.18 7.20
CA ASN A 114 28.89 18.94 8.25
C ASN A 114 29.07 20.36 7.71
N SER A 115 28.26 21.30 8.20
CA SER A 115 28.48 22.72 7.98
C SER A 115 29.91 23.04 8.40
N PRO A 116 30.75 23.67 7.56
CA PRO A 116 32.08 24.07 7.99
C PRO A 116 31.92 25.02 9.17
N SER A 117 32.56 24.67 10.29
CA SER A 117 32.77 25.58 11.40
C SER A 117 33.49 26.79 10.83
N THR A 118 32.75 27.90 10.69
CA THR A 118 33.35 29.21 10.52
C THR A 118 34.08 29.52 11.83
N GLU A 119 35.30 28.99 11.94
CA GLU A 119 36.31 29.56 12.84
C GLU A 119 36.50 31.01 12.39
N ASN A 120 36.00 31.92 13.22
CA ASN A 120 36.22 33.34 13.09
C ASN A 120 37.60 33.64 13.72
N PRO A 121 38.51 34.37 13.05
CA PRO A 121 39.82 34.72 13.61
C PRO A 121 39.75 35.63 14.83
#